data_AF-A0A7J8MDG3-F1
#
_entry.id   AF-A0A7J8MDG3-F1
#
_cell.length_a   1.000
_cell.length_b   1.000
_cell.length_c   1.000
_cell.angle_alpha   90.00
_cell.angle_beta   90.00
_cell.angle_gamma   90.00
#
_symmetry.space_group_name_H-M   'P 1'
#
loop_
_entity.id
_entity.type
_entity.pdbx_description
1 polymer ?
#
loop_
_entity_poly.entity_id
_entity_poly.type
_entity_poly.pdbx_seq_one_letter_code
_entity_poly.pdbx_strand_id
1 'polypeptide(L)'
;MARQTTMDVGNALGELIAIDWKDNFGGWTEFMRLKVKIDVSKPLRVVKLVDKEGVETIGVIKYELLQDFCYLCGLIGHSIKTCKNKVEGVGLNKQNLPYGAG
;
A
#
# COMPACT_ATOMS: atom_id res chain seq x y z
N MET A 1 -10.38 -0.75 -14.68
CA MET A 1 -9.82 -1.94 -14.01
C MET A 1 -10.93 -2.99 -13.90
N ALA A 2 -10.64 -4.28 -14.13
CA ALA A 2 -11.67 -5.33 -14.06
C ALA A 2 -12.13 -5.56 -12.61
N ARG A 3 -13.44 -5.79 -12.41
CA ARG A 3 -14.08 -6.01 -11.11
C ARG A 3 -13.36 -7.07 -10.25
N GLN A 4 -12.89 -8.14 -10.88
CA GLN A 4 -12.17 -9.24 -10.23
C GLN A 4 -10.81 -8.78 -9.71
N THR A 5 -10.01 -8.07 -10.52
CA THR A 5 -8.71 -7.53 -10.11
C THR A 5 -8.83 -6.66 -8.87
N THR A 6 -9.88 -5.85 -8.77
CA THR A 6 -10.14 -5.00 -7.61
C THR A 6 -10.38 -5.82 -6.33
N MET A 7 -11.11 -6.93 -6.43
CA MET A 7 -11.32 -7.85 -5.31
C MET A 7 -10.02 -8.56 -4.91
N ASP A 8 -9.26 -9.04 -5.90
CA ASP A 8 -7.99 -9.73 -5.68
C ASP A 8 -6.98 -8.82 -4.97
N VAL A 9 -6.88 -7.56 -5.40
CA VAL A 9 -6.04 -6.54 -4.75
C VAL A 9 -6.49 -6.30 -3.31
N GLY A 10 -7.80 -6.16 -3.07
CA GLY A 10 -8.35 -5.96 -1.73
C GLY A 10 -7.99 -7.12 -0.78
N ASN A 11 -8.16 -8.35 -1.24
CA ASN A 11 -7.86 -9.56 -0.47
C ASN A 11 -6.35 -9.77 -0.25
N ALA A 12 -5.51 -9.36 -1.20
CA ALA A 12 -4.06 -9.39 -1.04
C ALA A 12 -3.59 -8.39 0.04
N LEU A 13 -4.27 -7.25 0.17
CA LEU A 13 -3.97 -6.24 1.18
C LEU A 13 -4.44 -6.65 2.58
N GLY A 14 -5.61 -7.28 2.69
CA GLY A 14 -6.21 -7.67 3.96
C GLY A 14 -7.64 -8.16 3.78
N GLU A 15 -8.46 -8.01 4.82
CA GLU A 15 -9.88 -8.35 4.75
C GLU A 15 -10.63 -7.22 4.02
N LEU A 16 -11.11 -7.50 2.81
CA LEU A 16 -11.86 -6.53 2.01
C LEU A 16 -13.24 -6.28 2.63
N ILE A 17 -13.50 -5.04 3.07
CA ILE A 17 -14.74 -4.64 3.74
C ILE A 17 -15.72 -4.00 2.74
N ALA A 18 -15.22 -3.13 1.86
CA ALA A 18 -16.05 -2.46 0.86
C ALA A 18 -15.22 -2.04 -0.35
N ILE A 19 -15.88 -1.94 -1.49
CA ILE A 19 -15.35 -1.33 -2.71
C ILE A 19 -16.25 -0.13 -3.03
N ASP A 20 -15.65 1.02 -3.29
CA ASP A 20 -16.36 2.20 -3.78
C ASP A 20 -16.65 1.99 -5.28
N TRP A 21 -17.77 1.32 -5.58
CA TRP A 21 -18.28 1.16 -6.95
C TRP A 21 -18.89 2.47 -7.44
N LYS A 22 -18.13 3.58 -7.42
CA LYS A 22 -18.52 4.81 -8.12
C LYS A 22 -18.31 4.66 -9.63
N ASP A 23 -18.86 3.59 -10.20
CA ASP A 23 -19.15 3.42 -11.62
C ASP A 23 -20.53 4.02 -11.98
N ASN A 24 -21.29 4.49 -10.98
CA ASN A 24 -22.68 4.94 -11.09
C ASN A 24 -22.95 6.23 -11.91
N PHE A 25 -21.92 6.88 -12.47
CA PHE A 25 -22.10 8.10 -13.29
C PHE A 25 -21.35 8.08 -14.64
N GLY A 26 -20.93 6.91 -15.13
CA GLY A 26 -20.34 6.79 -16.47
C GLY A 26 -19.00 7.53 -16.68
N GLY A 27 -18.38 8.02 -15.61
CA GLY A 27 -17.07 8.65 -15.65
C GLY A 27 -15.95 7.61 -15.57
N TRP A 28 -14.95 7.73 -16.44
CA TRP A 28 -13.70 6.98 -16.31
C TRP A 28 -13.05 7.34 -14.97
N THR A 29 -13.01 6.40 -14.02
CA THR A 29 -12.27 6.58 -12.77
C THR A 29 -10.83 6.13 -13.00
N GLU A 30 -9.86 7.03 -12.82
CA GLU A 30 -8.42 6.73 -12.95
C GLU A 30 -7.90 5.80 -11.84
N PHE A 31 -8.68 5.58 -10.78
CA PHE A 31 -8.33 4.75 -9.63
C PHE A 31 -9.56 4.07 -9.02
N MET A 32 -9.32 2.99 -8.26
CA MET A 32 -10.33 2.31 -7.44
C MET A 32 -10.07 2.60 -5.96
N ARG A 33 -11.15 2.77 -5.18
CA ARG A 33 -11.06 2.93 -3.72
C ARG A 33 -11.55 1.68 -3.01
N LEU A 34 -10.74 1.19 -2.09
CA LEU A 34 -11.01 -0.02 -1.31
C LEU A 34 -10.97 0.31 0.17
N LYS A 35 -11.95 -0.20 0.90
CA LYS A 35 -11.92 -0.25 2.36
C LYS A 35 -11.45 -1.64 2.77
N VAL A 36 -10.25 -1.72 3.31
CA VAL A 36 -9.61 -2.99 3.71
C VAL A 36 -9.27 -2.92 5.19
N LYS A 37 -9.59 -3.98 5.94
CA LYS A 37 -9.15 -4.16 7.31
C LYS A 37 -7.80 -4.85 7.31
N ILE A 38 -6.82 -4.18 7.90
CA ILE A 38 -5.42 -4.60 7.95
C ILE A 38 -4.96 -4.80 9.39
N ASP A 39 -3.97 -5.66 9.56
CA ASP A 39 -3.30 -5.90 10.83
C ASP A 39 -2.17 -4.87 11.01
N VAL A 40 -2.39 -3.89 11.90
CA VAL A 40 -1.46 -2.77 12.13
C VAL A 40 -0.15 -3.17 12.81
N SER A 41 -0.07 -4.39 13.34
CA SER A 41 1.18 -4.94 13.89
C SER A 41 2.15 -5.39 12.79
N LYS A 42 1.68 -5.41 11.53
CA LYS A 42 2.46 -5.78 10.35
C LYS A 42 2.77 -4.56 9.50
N PRO A 43 3.89 -4.58 8.75
CA PRO A 43 4.19 -3.53 7.79
C PRO A 43 3.08 -3.35 6.78
N LEU A 44 2.91 -2.11 6.30
CA LEU A 44 2.04 -1.83 5.16
C LEU A 44 2.45 -2.70 3.97
N ARG A 45 1.45 -3.19 3.24
CA ARG A 45 1.68 -4.07 2.10
C ARG A 45 1.83 -3.25 0.82
N VAL A 46 2.68 -3.75 -0.06
CA VAL A 46 2.78 -3.32 -1.45
C VAL A 46 2.16 -4.42 -2.31
N VAL A 47 1.40 -4.05 -3.32
CA VAL A 47 0.80 -5.01 -4.25
C VAL A 47 1.60 -5.03 -5.54
N LYS A 48 1.95 -6.22 -5.99
CA LYS A 48 2.46 -6.46 -7.34
C LYS A 48 1.33 -6.99 -8.20
N LEU A 49 1.12 -6.34 -9.33
CA LEU A 49 0.20 -6.78 -10.36
C LEU A 49 1.02 -7.52 -11.41
N VAL A 50 0.55 -8.69 -11.83
CA VAL A 50 1.16 -9.47 -12.90
C VAL A 50 0.17 -9.54 -14.04
N ASP A 51 0.57 -9.13 -15.23
CA ASP A 51 -0.29 -9.22 -16.40
C ASP A 51 -0.27 -10.63 -17.04
N LYS A 52 -0.99 -10.79 -18.15
CA LYS A 52 -1.10 -12.09 -18.85
C LYS A 52 0.22 -12.55 -19.49
N GLU A 53 1.14 -11.62 -19.74
CA GLU A 53 2.47 -11.88 -20.31
C GLU A 53 3.51 -12.13 -19.20
N GLY A 54 3.10 -12.05 -17.93
CA GLY A 54 3.96 -12.27 -16.78
C GLY A 54 4.73 -11.03 -16.33
N VAL A 55 4.42 -9.85 -16.88
CA VAL A 55 5.11 -8.61 -16.51
C VAL A 55 4.63 -8.15 -15.14
N GLU A 56 5.56 -8.03 -14.19
CA GLU A 56 5.29 -7.49 -12.87
C GLU A 56 5.30 -5.96 -12.88
N THR A 57 4.24 -5.35 -12.33
CA THR A 57 4.15 -3.91 -12.07
C THR A 57 3.81 -3.68 -10.61
N ILE A 58 4.45 -2.71 -9.96
CA ILE A 58 4.07 -2.31 -8.61
C ILE A 58 2.80 -1.46 -8.70
N GLY A 59 1.74 -1.93 -8.04
CA GLY A 59 0.51 -1.16 -7.89
C GLY A 59 0.76 0.06 -7.01
N VAL A 60 0.43 1.25 -7.51
CA VAL A 60 0.51 2.49 -6.73
C VAL A 60 -0.65 2.52 -5.76
N ILE A 61 -0.37 2.30 -4.48
CA ILE A 61 -1.36 2.36 -3.41
C ILE A 61 -1.20 3.68 -2.66
N LYS A 62 -2.30 4.43 -2.59
CA LYS A 62 -2.41 5.61 -1.73
C LYS A 62 -3.33 5.26 -0.58
N TYR A 63 -2.79 5.29 0.63
CA TYR A 63 -3.60 5.13 1.84
C TYR A 63 -4.24 6.49 2.18
N GLU A 64 -5.56 6.52 2.33
CA GLU A 64 -6.28 7.69 2.82
C GLU A 64 -6.37 7.62 4.36
N LEU A 65 -6.12 8.74 5.05
CA LEU A 65 -6.20 8.88 6.52
C LEU A 65 -5.29 7.93 7.32
N LEU A 66 -4.15 7.55 6.74
CA LEU A 66 -3.15 6.75 7.43
C LEU A 66 -2.40 7.59 8.48
N GLN A 67 -2.30 7.10 9.71
CA GLN A 67 -1.46 7.71 10.75
C GLN A 67 0.02 7.63 10.38
N ASP A 68 0.85 8.44 11.05
CA ASP A 68 2.30 8.38 10.85
C ASP A 68 2.84 6.95 10.99
N PHE A 69 3.61 6.55 9.99
CA PHE A 69 4.22 5.23 9.91
C PHE A 69 5.70 5.35 9.55
N CYS A 70 6.44 4.28 9.84
CA CYS A 70 7.87 4.25 9.65
C CYS A 70 8.22 3.92 8.19
N TYR A 71 8.76 4.88 7.46
CA TYR A 71 9.19 4.69 6.06
C TYR A 71 10.28 3.63 5.85
N LEU A 72 10.98 3.22 6.92
CA LEU A 72 11.99 2.16 6.87
C LEU A 72 11.39 0.77 6.96
N CYS A 73 10.45 0.55 7.88
CA CYS A 73 9.93 -0.79 8.20
C CYS A 73 8.43 -0.95 7.94
N GLY A 74 7.74 0.09 7.49
CA GLY A 74 6.32 0.08 7.13
C GLY A 74 5.33 0.00 8.30
N LEU A 75 5.79 0.00 9.55
CA LEU A 75 4.92 -0.13 10.72
C LEU A 75 4.34 1.22 11.16
N ILE A 76 3.07 1.21 11.56
CA ILE A 76 2.35 2.38 12.07
C ILE A 76 2.79 2.66 13.53
N GLY A 77 2.81 3.93 13.92
CA GLY A 77 2.97 4.34 15.32
C GLY A 77 4.39 4.71 15.74
N HIS A 78 5.34 4.76 14.80
CA HIS A 78 6.67 5.33 15.07
C HIS A 78 7.29 5.91 13.80
N SER A 79 8.28 6.79 13.98
CA SER A 79 9.04 7.38 12.88
C SER A 79 10.33 6.62 12.62
N ILE A 80 10.97 6.89 11.49
CA ILE A 80 12.29 6.33 11.19
C ILE A 80 13.35 6.63 12.26
N LYS A 81 13.22 7.75 12.98
CA LYS A 81 14.15 8.18 14.04
C LYS A 81 14.08 7.27 15.26
N THR A 82 12.91 6.71 15.55
CA THR A 82 12.64 5.84 16.70
C THR A 82 12.48 4.37 16.31
N CYS A 83 12.82 4.02 15.07
CA CYS A 83 12.71 2.66 14.55
C CYS A 83 13.78 1.75 15.15
N LYS A 84 13.34 0.66 15.78
CA LYS A 84 14.23 -0.37 16.37
C LYS A 84 14.96 -1.21 15.31
N ASN A 85 14.43 -1.26 14.09
CA ASN A 85 15.06 -1.98 12.97
C ASN A 85 16.14 -1.14 12.26
N LYS A 86 16.46 0.04 12.79
CA LYS A 86 17.53 0.89 12.25
C LYS A 86 18.87 0.23 12.58
N VAL A 87 19.54 -0.31 11.57
CA VAL A 87 20.91 -0.81 11.70
C VAL A 87 21.85 0.38 11.86
N GLU A 88 22.55 0.47 12.98
CA GLU A 88 23.59 1.47 13.20
C GLU A 88 24.70 1.27 12.16
N GLY A 89 25.00 2.31 11.37
CA GLY A 89 26.06 2.28 10.34
C GLY A 89 25.56 2.22 8.88
N VAL A 90 24.27 1.92 8.64
CA VAL A 90 23.69 2.08 7.30
C VAL A 90 23.21 3.53 7.16
N GLY A 91 23.86 4.30 6.28
CA GLY A 91 23.42 5.64 5.92
C GLY A 91 22.02 5.58 5.29
N LEU A 92 20.99 5.81 6.11
CA LEU A 92 19.61 5.91 5.62
C LEU A 92 19.47 7.15 4.76
N ASN A 93 19.61 6.98 3.45
CA ASN A 93 19.24 8.01 2.49
C ASN A 93 17.75 7.88 2.19
N LYS A 94 17.03 9.01 2.16
CA LYS A 94 15.61 9.12 1.78
C LYS A 94 15.29 8.37 0.47
N GLN A 95 16.25 8.26 -0.44
CA GLN A 95 16.10 7.60 -1.74
C GLN A 95 16.01 6.06 -1.66
N ASN A 96 16.43 5.44 -0.55
CA ASN A 96 16.49 3.98 -0.40
C ASN A 96 15.44 3.41 0.57
N LEU A 97 14.43 4.20 0.92
CA LEU A 97 13.39 3.77 1.84
C LEU A 97 12.33 2.93 1.10
N PRO A 98 12.03 1.70 1.53
CA PRO A 98 11.09 0.81 0.83
C PRO A 98 9.68 1.39 0.70
N TYR A 99 9.32 2.32 1.58
CA TYR A 99 8.01 2.98 1.60
C TYR A 99 8.07 4.44 1.14
N GLY A 100 9.17 4.84 0.49
CA GLY A 100 9.42 6.22 0.07
C GLY A 100 9.91 7.12 1.20
N ALA A 101 10.04 8.41 0.93
CA ALA A 101 10.43 9.40 1.92
C ALA A 101 9.33 10.45 2.07
N GLY A 102 8.93 10.68 3.33
CA GLY A 102 8.14 11.86 3.70
C GLY A 102 8.92 13.17 3.62
#